data_AF-A0A9D3YG92-F1
#
_entry.id   AF-A0A9D3YG92-F1
#
_cell.length_a   1.000
_cell.length_b   1.000
_cell.length_c   1.000
_cell.angle_alpha   90.00
_cell.angle_beta   90.00
_cell.angle_gamma   90.00
#
_symmetry.space_group_name_H-M   'P 1'
#
loop_
_entity.id
_entity.type
_entity.pdbx_description
1 polymer ?
#
loop_
_entity_poly.entity_id
_entity_poly.type
_entity_poly.pdbx_seq_one_letter_code
_entity_poly.pdbx_strand_id
1 'polypeptide(L)'
;MDALSLMYNTRGKTYSKQERWPDAEVAFRKCVEITRKVDDKSYIFMKRLVNLAEVQEKRNRLQACLQTANQAHALSASIIKAVPHVFIIMECLQCMCRVYKMLGKQDQFIESLKEMEMECFRLKNVYTELENQIKQEQIVKFIEDVKKMWMEVRNEKLQ
;
A
#
# COMPACT_ATOMS: atom_id res chain seq x y z
N MET A 1 -10.59 5.90 -12.22
CA MET A 1 -9.58 4.86 -12.56
C MET A 1 -9.77 4.50 -14.02
N ASP A 2 -8.71 4.56 -14.82
CA ASP A 2 -8.77 4.30 -16.26
C ASP A 2 -8.75 2.78 -16.55
N ALA A 3 -9.69 2.29 -17.37
CA ALA A 3 -9.84 0.86 -17.67
C ALA A 3 -8.63 0.28 -18.44
N LEU A 4 -7.99 1.10 -19.28
CA LEU A 4 -6.80 0.70 -20.02
C LEU A 4 -5.62 0.51 -19.08
N SER A 5 -5.46 1.38 -18.08
CA SER A 5 -4.43 1.24 -17.04
C SER A 5 -4.61 -0.05 -16.23
N LEU A 6 -5.85 -0.41 -15.89
CA LEU A 6 -6.16 -1.65 -15.20
C LEU A 6 -5.81 -2.88 -16.05
N MET A 7 -6.17 -2.87 -17.33
CA MET A 7 -5.83 -3.95 -18.27
C MET A 7 -4.32 -4.18 -18.34
N TYR A 8 -3.53 -3.12 -18.50
CA TYR A 8 -2.06 -3.24 -18.54
C TYR A 8 -1.48 -3.74 -17.22
N ASN A 9 -2.01 -3.29 -16.07
CA ASN A 9 -1.60 -3.83 -14.78
C ASN A 9 -1.89 -5.33 -14.67
N THR A 10 -3.07 -5.77 -15.09
CA THR A 10 -3.45 -7.19 -15.06
C THR A 10 -2.53 -8.01 -15.95
N ARG A 11 -2.24 -7.54 -17.17
CA ARG A 11 -1.27 -8.18 -18.07
C ARG A 11 0.12 -8.26 -17.43
N GLY A 12 0.60 -7.18 -16.83
CA GLY A 12 1.88 -7.15 -16.12
C GLY A 12 1.94 -8.21 -15.03
N LYS A 13 0.90 -8.31 -14.19
CA LYS A 13 0.81 -9.34 -13.15
C LYS A 13 0.78 -10.75 -13.73
N THR A 14 0.03 -10.98 -14.80
CA THR A 14 -0.03 -12.29 -15.47
C THR A 14 1.33 -12.67 -16.04
N TYR A 15 2.02 -11.76 -16.73
CA TYR A 15 3.36 -12.01 -17.25
C TYR A 15 4.39 -12.25 -16.14
N SER A 16 4.32 -11.51 -15.02
CA SER A 16 5.16 -11.76 -13.85
C SER A 16 4.95 -13.16 -13.27
N LYS A 17 3.70 -13.63 -13.16
CA LYS A 17 3.41 -15.00 -12.70
C LYS A 17 3.96 -16.09 -13.64
N GLN A 18 4.09 -15.76 -14.93
CA GLN A 18 4.69 -16.64 -15.93
C GLN A 18 6.22 -16.43 -16.05
N GLU A 19 6.81 -15.61 -15.17
CA GLU A 19 8.23 -15.22 -15.21
C GLU A 19 8.68 -14.58 -16.54
N ARG A 20 7.72 -14.07 -17.31
CA ARG A 20 7.95 -13.32 -18.54
C ARG A 20 8.29 -11.88 -18.21
N TRP A 21 9.41 -11.68 -17.52
CA TRP A 21 9.83 -10.40 -16.98
C TRP A 21 9.92 -9.27 -18.03
N PRO A 22 10.42 -9.49 -19.27
CA PRO A 22 10.44 -8.45 -20.29
C PRO A 22 9.04 -7.95 -20.67
N ASP A 23 8.10 -8.86 -20.87
CA ASP A 23 6.71 -8.53 -21.22
C ASP A 23 5.98 -7.86 -20.06
N ALA A 24 6.24 -8.33 -18.84
CA ALA A 24 5.71 -7.73 -17.62
C ALA A 24 6.18 -6.27 -17.48
N GLU A 25 7.46 -5.98 -17.74
CA GLU A 25 8.00 -4.63 -17.64
C GLU A 25 7.34 -3.69 -18.64
N VAL A 26 7.15 -4.15 -19.89
CA VAL A 26 6.46 -3.36 -20.94
C VAL A 26 5.02 -3.05 -20.51
N ALA A 27 4.31 -4.04 -19.99
CA ALA A 27 2.93 -3.86 -19.53
C ALA A 27 2.85 -2.89 -18.34
N PHE A 28 3.70 -3.05 -17.32
CA PHE A 28 3.72 -2.15 -16.16
C PHE A 28 4.16 -0.73 -16.54
N ARG A 29 5.11 -0.56 -17.46
CA ARG A 29 5.52 0.77 -17.93
C ARG A 29 4.36 1.52 -18.59
N LYS A 30 3.58 0.85 -19.45
CA LYS A 30 2.36 1.44 -20.03
C LYS A 30 1.31 1.77 -18.97
N CYS A 31 1.15 0.90 -17.98
CA CYS A 31 0.24 1.17 -16.85
C CYS A 31 0.66 2.42 -16.06
N VAL A 32 1.95 2.57 -15.75
CA VAL A 32 2.51 3.74 -15.07
C VAL A 32 2.28 5.01 -15.90
N GLU A 33 2.55 4.97 -17.20
CA GLU A 33 2.36 6.12 -18.09
C GLU A 33 0.91 6.61 -18.11
N ILE A 34 -0.05 5.68 -18.28
CA ILE A 34 -1.47 6.01 -18.30
C ILE A 34 -1.90 6.54 -16.94
N THR A 35 -1.51 5.87 -15.84
CA THR A 35 -1.91 6.26 -14.50
C THR A 35 -1.37 7.64 -14.12
N ARG A 36 -0.13 7.96 -14.52
CA ARG A 36 0.49 9.28 -14.33
C ARG A 36 -0.34 10.41 -14.95
N LYS A 37 -0.91 10.17 -16.14
CA LYS A 37 -1.74 11.17 -16.83
C LYS A 37 -3.08 11.43 -16.14
N VAL A 38 -3.55 10.46 -15.34
CA VAL A 38 -4.82 10.56 -14.60
C VAL A 38 -4.59 11.23 -13.24
N ASP A 39 -3.66 10.71 -12.45
CA ASP A 39 -3.31 11.24 -11.13
C ASP A 39 -1.95 10.68 -10.69
N ASP A 40 -0.92 11.52 -10.76
CA ASP A 40 0.47 11.20 -10.43
C ASP A 40 0.81 11.29 -8.93
N LYS A 41 -0.17 11.58 -8.08
CA LYS A 41 -0.02 11.62 -6.61
C LYS A 41 -0.93 10.63 -5.90
N SER A 42 -1.67 9.82 -6.66
CA SER A 42 -2.54 8.80 -6.12
C SER A 42 -1.81 7.59 -5.52
N TYR A 43 -2.45 6.97 -4.53
CA TYR A 43 -2.12 5.62 -4.06
C TYR A 43 -2.02 4.61 -5.21
N ILE A 44 -2.92 4.71 -6.21
CA ILE A 44 -2.94 3.80 -7.35
C ILE A 44 -1.66 3.97 -8.17
N PHE A 45 -1.25 5.20 -8.45
CA PHE A 45 -0.01 5.48 -9.18
C PHE A 45 1.22 4.93 -8.44
N MET A 46 1.30 5.16 -7.13
CA MET A 46 2.36 4.57 -6.29
C MET A 46 2.41 3.04 -6.42
N LYS A 47 1.26 2.34 -6.36
CA LYS A 47 1.23 0.88 -6.56
C LYS A 47 1.79 0.47 -7.92
N ARG A 48 1.52 1.25 -8.99
CA ARG A 48 2.01 0.93 -10.33
C ARG A 48 3.52 1.09 -10.44
N LEU A 49 4.08 2.11 -9.79
CA LEU A 49 5.52 2.28 -9.69
C LEU A 49 6.19 1.12 -8.96
N VAL A 50 5.65 0.69 -7.81
CA VAL A 50 6.19 -0.48 -7.08
C VAL A 50 6.18 -1.74 -7.93
N ASN A 51 5.07 -2.06 -8.61
CA ASN A 51 5.02 -3.22 -9.51
C ASN A 51 6.06 -3.15 -10.64
N LEU A 52 6.32 -1.95 -11.18
CA LEU A 52 7.35 -1.76 -12.20
C LEU A 52 8.75 -1.94 -11.62
N ALA A 53 9.01 -1.40 -10.43
CA ALA A 53 10.28 -1.56 -9.73
C ALA A 53 10.58 -3.04 -9.44
N GLU A 54 9.60 -3.79 -8.94
CA GLU A 54 9.73 -5.24 -8.70
C GLU A 54 10.14 -5.99 -9.97
N VAL A 55 9.50 -5.70 -11.11
CA VAL A 55 9.87 -6.38 -12.36
C VAL A 55 11.25 -5.94 -12.86
N GLN A 56 11.63 -4.68 -12.69
CA GLN A 56 12.97 -4.21 -13.04
C GLN A 56 14.04 -4.90 -12.19
N GLU A 57 13.79 -5.12 -10.90
CA GLU A 57 14.65 -5.93 -10.03
C GLU A 57 14.79 -7.36 -10.56
N LYS A 58 13.68 -8.04 -10.90
CA LYS A 58 13.71 -9.39 -11.47
C LYS A 58 14.46 -9.48 -12.80
N ARG A 59 14.55 -8.38 -13.54
CA ARG A 59 15.36 -8.25 -14.76
C ARG A 59 16.80 -7.83 -14.53
N ASN A 60 17.24 -7.74 -13.27
CA ASN A 60 18.54 -7.21 -12.87
C ASN A 60 18.81 -5.79 -13.39
N ARG A 61 17.75 -4.99 -13.63
CA ARG A 61 17.84 -3.58 -14.02
C ARG A 61 17.91 -2.70 -12.78
N LEU A 62 18.97 -2.88 -11.99
CA LEU A 62 19.10 -2.35 -10.64
C LEU A 62 18.96 -0.82 -10.55
N GLN A 63 19.59 -0.07 -11.46
CA GLN A 63 19.49 1.39 -11.46
C GLN A 63 18.06 1.89 -11.79
N ALA A 64 17.41 1.28 -12.79
CA ALA A 64 16.03 1.62 -13.15
C ALA A 64 15.05 1.27 -12.02
N CYS A 65 15.28 0.13 -11.35
CA CYS A 65 14.52 -0.27 -10.17
C CYS A 65 14.62 0.79 -9.06
N LEU A 66 15.84 1.22 -8.71
CA LEU A 66 16.02 2.26 -7.69
C LEU A 66 15.37 3.58 -8.07
N GLN A 67 15.51 4.02 -9.33
CA GLN A 67 14.85 5.24 -9.79
C GLN A 67 13.32 5.15 -9.63
N THR A 68 12.73 4.03 -10.03
CA THR A 68 11.28 3.80 -9.94
C THR A 68 10.81 3.66 -8.49
N ALA A 69 11.55 2.93 -7.66
CA ALA A 69 11.25 2.76 -6.24
C ALA A 69 11.39 4.09 -5.48
N ASN A 70 12.45 4.88 -5.73
CA ASN A 70 12.60 6.21 -5.14
C ASN A 70 11.45 7.14 -5.56
N GLN A 71 10.98 7.05 -6.81
CA GLN A 71 9.79 7.80 -7.24
C GLN A 71 8.54 7.38 -6.44
N ALA A 72 8.33 6.08 -6.21
CA ALA A 72 7.21 5.60 -5.40
C ALA A 72 7.34 6.04 -3.92
N HIS A 73 8.55 5.94 -3.36
CA HIS A 73 8.84 6.31 -1.99
C HIS A 73 8.63 7.81 -1.75
N ALA A 74 8.99 8.68 -2.70
CA ALA A 74 8.75 10.13 -2.59
C ALA A 74 7.24 10.49 -2.48
N LEU A 75 6.34 9.63 -2.96
CA LEU A 75 4.89 9.82 -2.84
C LEU A 75 4.33 9.39 -1.49
N SER A 76 5.10 8.64 -0.69
CA SER A 76 4.66 8.09 0.59
C SER A 76 4.17 9.17 1.56
N ALA A 77 4.91 10.29 1.67
CA ALA A 77 4.57 11.39 2.57
C ALA A 77 3.18 12.01 2.28
N SER A 78 2.81 12.12 1.01
CA SER A 78 1.47 12.60 0.62
C SER A 78 0.39 11.54 0.80
N ILE A 79 0.70 10.27 0.55
CA ILE A 79 -0.26 9.17 0.59
C ILE A 79 -0.57 8.74 2.03
N ILE A 80 0.41 8.70 2.93
CA ILE A 80 0.21 8.36 4.35
C ILE A 80 -0.88 9.24 4.98
N LYS A 81 -0.90 10.54 4.65
CA LYS A 81 -1.92 11.47 5.13
C LYS A 81 -3.32 11.15 4.61
N ALA A 82 -3.43 10.67 3.38
CA ALA A 82 -4.70 10.39 2.74
C ALA A 82 -5.22 8.96 3.05
N VAL A 83 -4.32 8.00 3.23
CA VAL A 83 -4.63 6.58 3.42
C VAL A 83 -3.59 5.97 4.39
N PRO A 84 -3.89 5.86 5.70
CA PRO A 84 -2.91 5.43 6.69
C PRO A 84 -2.58 3.93 6.67
N HIS A 85 -3.34 3.08 5.97
CA HIS A 85 -3.20 1.60 6.01
C HIS A 85 -2.48 1.01 4.78
N VAL A 86 -1.36 1.59 4.35
CA VAL A 86 -0.75 1.29 3.05
C VAL A 86 0.50 0.42 3.16
N PHE A 87 0.38 -0.89 2.87
CA PHE A 87 1.53 -1.81 2.76
C PHE A 87 2.45 -1.54 1.55
N ILE A 88 2.07 -0.66 0.62
CA ILE A 88 2.87 -0.37 -0.58
C ILE A 88 4.22 0.25 -0.21
N ILE A 89 4.28 1.03 0.87
CA ILE A 89 5.52 1.65 1.34
C ILE A 89 6.50 0.55 1.75
N MET A 90 6.02 -0.46 2.47
CA MET A 90 6.80 -1.65 2.82
C MET A 90 7.34 -2.38 1.59
N GLU A 91 6.48 -2.66 0.61
CA GLU A 91 6.90 -3.33 -0.65
C GLU A 91 7.97 -2.50 -1.40
N CYS A 92 7.81 -1.18 -1.42
CA CYS A 92 8.78 -0.25 -2.01
C CYS A 92 10.14 -0.31 -1.31
N LEU A 93 10.15 -0.20 0.03
CA LEU A 93 11.36 -0.26 0.84
C LEU A 93 12.04 -1.62 0.73
N GLN A 94 11.26 -2.70 0.65
CA GLN A 94 11.80 -4.04 0.40
C GLN A 94 12.52 -4.13 -0.95
N CYS A 95 11.98 -3.54 -2.01
CA CYS A 95 12.65 -3.47 -3.31
C CYS A 95 13.99 -2.72 -3.20
N MET A 96 13.98 -1.55 -2.55
CA MET A 96 15.18 -0.74 -2.33
C MET A 96 16.24 -1.51 -1.54
N CYS A 97 15.85 -2.15 -0.43
CA CYS A 97 16.73 -3.00 0.38
C CYS A 97 17.39 -4.11 -0.45
N ARG A 98 16.61 -4.86 -1.25
CA ARG A 98 17.14 -5.92 -2.11
C ARG A 98 18.16 -5.37 -3.10
N VAL A 99 17.84 -4.26 -3.76
CA VAL A 99 18.73 -3.68 -4.76
C VAL A 99 19.98 -3.05 -4.15
N TYR A 100 19.88 -2.32 -3.04
CA TYR A 100 21.04 -1.77 -2.35
C TYR A 100 21.99 -2.87 -1.86
N LYS A 101 21.44 -3.97 -1.35
CA LYS A 101 22.23 -5.17 -0.99
C LYS A 101 22.96 -5.74 -2.20
N MET A 102 22.29 -5.90 -3.35
CA MET A 102 22.91 -6.40 -4.59
C MET A 102 24.01 -5.49 -5.13
N LEU A 103 23.87 -4.17 -4.93
CA LEU A 103 24.85 -3.18 -5.38
C LEU A 103 26.01 -2.96 -4.38
N GLY A 104 26.02 -3.65 -3.23
CA GLY A 104 27.02 -3.41 -2.17
C GLY A 104 26.90 -2.04 -1.49
N LYS A 105 25.75 -1.38 -1.62
CA LYS A 105 25.47 -0.05 -1.07
C LYS A 105 25.00 -0.17 0.39
N GLN A 106 25.95 -0.44 1.28
CA GLN A 106 25.69 -0.83 2.67
C GLN A 106 24.94 0.25 3.47
N ASP A 107 25.34 1.51 3.34
CA ASP A 107 24.73 2.62 4.09
C ASP A 107 23.27 2.82 3.70
N GLN A 108 22.98 2.84 2.40
CA GLN A 108 21.61 2.99 1.89
C GLN A 108 20.74 1.77 2.23
N PHE A 109 21.33 0.58 2.25
CA PHE A 109 20.65 -0.64 2.69
C PHE A 109 20.22 -0.53 4.17
N ILE A 110 21.13 -0.12 5.06
CA ILE A 110 20.85 0.07 6.48
C ILE A 110 19.77 1.14 6.68
N GLU A 111 19.86 2.25 5.95
CA GLU A 111 18.88 3.33 6.07
C GLU A 111 17.49 2.88 5.60
N SER A 112 17.41 2.17 4.47
CA SER A 112 16.14 1.61 3.98
C SER A 112 15.55 0.57 4.95
N LEU A 113 16.38 -0.18 5.68
CA LEU A 113 15.91 -1.10 6.73
C LEU A 113 15.31 -0.35 7.92
N LYS A 114 15.93 0.74 8.37
CA LYS A 114 15.39 1.56 9.46
C LYS A 114 14.05 2.18 9.08
N GLU A 115 13.94 2.72 7.87
CA GLU A 115 12.66 3.25 7.35
C GLU A 115 11.58 2.17 7.31
N MET A 116 11.94 0.96 6.89
CA MET A 116 11.02 -0.17 6.82
C MET A 116 10.56 -0.60 8.23
N GLU A 117 11.46 -0.58 9.22
CA GLU A 117 11.13 -0.83 10.62
C GLU A 117 10.18 0.25 11.19
N MET A 118 10.46 1.53 10.92
CA MET A 118 9.57 2.64 11.32
C MET A 118 8.17 2.47 10.73
N GLU A 119 8.06 2.08 9.46
CA GLU A 119 6.78 1.84 8.80
C GLU A 119 6.04 0.63 9.39
N CYS A 120 6.74 -0.44 9.79
CA CYS A 120 6.16 -1.54 10.55
C CYS A 120 5.55 -1.07 11.87
N PHE A 121 6.26 -0.24 12.64
CA PHE A 121 5.75 0.32 13.89
C PHE A 121 4.53 1.22 13.66
N ARG A 122 4.59 2.07 12.63
CA ARG A 122 3.46 2.94 12.24
C ARG A 122 2.22 2.12 11.89
N LEU A 123 2.35 1.10 11.03
CA LEU A 123 1.24 0.23 10.64
C LEU A 123 0.68 -0.53 11.85
N LYS A 124 1.54 -1.05 12.74
CA LYS A 124 1.10 -1.70 13.98
C LYS A 124 0.20 -0.79 14.81
N ASN A 125 0.62 0.45 15.05
CA ASN A 125 -0.16 1.42 15.84
C ASN A 125 -1.52 1.70 15.19
N VAL A 126 -1.51 1.94 13.88
CA VAL A 126 -2.72 2.20 13.10
C VAL A 126 -3.72 1.02 13.16
N TYR A 127 -3.25 -0.23 13.13
CA TYR A 127 -4.12 -1.40 13.30
C TYR A 127 -4.64 -1.56 14.72
N THR A 128 -3.82 -1.27 15.73
CA THR A 128 -4.27 -1.27 17.13
C THR A 128 -5.35 -0.21 17.37
N GLU A 129 -5.21 0.98 16.81
CA GLU A 129 -6.23 2.04 16.88
C GLU A 129 -7.53 1.62 16.19
N LEU A 130 -7.46 1.04 15.00
CA LEU A 130 -8.64 0.54 14.28
C LEU A 130 -9.37 -0.56 15.05
N GLU A 131 -8.64 -1.51 15.64
CA GLU A 131 -9.22 -2.54 16.49
C GLU A 131 -9.95 -1.94 17.70
N ASN A 132 -9.36 -0.91 18.32
CA ASN A 132 -9.99 -0.20 19.44
C ASN A 132 -11.25 0.55 19.00
N GLN A 133 -11.26 1.17 17.82
CA GLN A 133 -12.46 1.83 17.26
C GLN A 133 -13.60 0.83 17.05
N ILE A 134 -13.32 -0.34 16.46
CA ILE A 134 -14.32 -1.40 16.26
C ILE A 134 -14.92 -1.85 17.62
N LYS A 135 -14.08 -2.02 18.64
CA LYS A 135 -14.55 -2.37 19.99
C LYS A 135 -15.43 -1.26 20.59
N GLN A 136 -15.08 0.00 20.39
CA GLN A 136 -15.88 1.14 20.85
C GLN A 136 -17.25 1.18 20.17
N GLU A 137 -17.32 0.99 18.86
CA GLU A 137 -18.58 0.93 18.11
C GLU A 137 -19.50 -0.19 18.62
N GLN A 138 -18.93 -1.36 18.92
CA GLN A 138 -19.67 -2.48 19.50
C GLN A 138 -20.26 -2.13 20.88
N ILE A 139 -19.49 -1.45 21.74
CA ILE A 139 -19.95 -1.00 23.05
C ILE A 139 -21.08 0.02 22.91
N VAL A 140 -20.94 1.00 22.00
CA VAL A 140 -21.98 2.00 21.74
C VAL A 140 -23.29 1.34 21.33
N LYS A 141 -23.23 0.39 20.39
CA LYS A 141 -24.41 -0.39 19.97
C LYS A 141 -25.04 -1.15 21.15
N PHE A 142 -24.22 -1.80 21.98
CA PHE A 142 -24.72 -2.50 23.16
C PHE A 142 -25.41 -1.55 24.15
N ILE A 143 -24.88 -0.35 24.37
CA ILE A 143 -25.52 0.68 25.20
C ILE A 143 -26.88 1.09 24.63
N GLU A 144 -27.00 1.24 23.31
CA GLU A 144 -28.27 1.56 22.65
C GLU A 144 -29.30 0.45 22.82
N ASP A 145 -28.90 -0.81 22.65
CA ASP A 145 -29.76 -1.98 22.87
C ASP A 145 -30.28 -2.02 24.32
N VAL A 146 -29.40 -1.81 25.30
CA VAL A 146 -29.77 -1.73 26.72
C VAL A 146 -30.76 -0.59 26.99
N LYS A 147 -30.54 0.59 26.38
CA LYS A 147 -31.48 1.73 26.51
C LYS A 147 -32.85 1.40 25.95
N LYS A 148 -32.92 0.70 24.81
CA LYS A 148 -34.17 0.28 24.19
C LYS A 148 -34.96 -0.67 25.09
N MET A 149 -34.29 -1.70 25.62
CA MET A 149 -34.89 -2.64 26.57
C MET A 149 -35.44 -1.92 27.81
N TRP A 150 -34.71 -0.94 28.34
CA TRP A 150 -35.17 -0.14 29.47
C TRP A 150 -36.43 0.67 29.17
N MET A 151 -36.56 1.22 27.97
CA MET A 151 -37.75 1.96 27.55
C MET A 151 -38.97 1.03 27.40
N GLU A 152 -38.79 -0.17 26.87
CA GLU A 152 -39.84 -1.19 26.76
C GLU A 152 -40.37 -1.57 28.15
N VAL A 153 -39.48 -1.94 29.09
CA VAL A 153 -39.85 -2.26 30.48
C VAL A 153 -40.54 -1.08 31.17
N ARG A 154 -40.12 0.16 30.91
CA ARG A 154 -40.74 1.35 31.48
C ARG A 154 -42.17 1.56 30.95
N ASN A 155 -42.40 1.32 29.67
CA ASN A 155 -43.70 1.51 29.03
C ASN A 155 -44.70 0.41 29.46
N GLU A 156 -44.25 -0.83 29.66
CA GLU A 156 -45.08 -1.92 30.18
C GLU A 156 -45.56 -1.67 31.62
N LYS A 157 -44.76 -0.99 32.45
CA LYS A 157 -45.12 -0.64 33.84
C LYS A 157 -46.12 0.51 33.97
N LEU A 158 -46.44 1.21 32.87
CA LEU A 158 -47.34 2.36 32.84
C LEU A 158 -48.73 2.04 32.24
N GLN A 159 -48.95 0.80 31.81
CA GLN A 159 -50.24 0.24 31.38
C GLN A 159 -50.88 -0.57 32.50
#